data_AF-A0A920AG73-F1
#
_entry.id   AF-A0A920AG73-F1
#
_cell.length_a   1.000
_cell.length_b   1.000
_cell.length_c   1.000
_cell.angle_alpha   90.00
_cell.angle_beta   90.00
_cell.angle_gamma   90.00
#
_symmetry.space_group_name_H-M   'P 1'
#
loop_
_entity.id
_entity.type
_entity.pdbx_description
1 polymer ?
#
loop_
_entity_poly.entity_id
_entity_poly.type
_entity_poly.pdbx_seq_one_letter_code
_entity_poly.pdbx_strand_id
1 'polypeptide(L)' 'MNVANELKGYNKEKAKYQVEGIYYILMKIFDYAASNNISTLEAANLLAERRIQDYIKWNHQ' A
#
# COMPACT_ATOMS: atom_id res chain seq x y z
N MET A 1 3.82 1.90 -13.25
CA MET A 1 4.03 0.44 -13.29
C MET A 1 5.51 0.17 -13.06
N ASN A 2 5.86 -0.58 -12.02
CA ASN A 2 7.26 -0.78 -11.64
C ASN A 2 7.95 -1.78 -12.58
N VAL A 3 8.64 -1.22 -13.57
CA VAL A 3 9.59 -1.85 -14.52
C VAL A 3 10.77 -2.56 -13.80
N ALA A 4 10.89 -2.39 -12.48
CA ALA A 4 11.99 -2.91 -11.66
C ALA A 4 12.12 -4.45 -11.60
N ASN A 5 11.14 -5.23 -12.06
CA ASN A 5 11.22 -6.70 -12.06
C ASN A 5 11.73 -7.31 -13.38
N GLU A 6 11.94 -6.52 -14.44
CA GLU A 6 12.36 -7.08 -15.75
C GLU A 6 13.85 -7.45 -15.80
N LEU A 7 14.66 -7.02 -14.83
CA LEU A 7 16.12 -7.26 -14.82
C LEU A 7 16.61 -8.36 -13.88
N LYS A 8 15.72 -9.03 -13.14
CA LYS A 8 16.06 -10.25 -12.39
C LYS A 8 14.91 -11.24 -12.49
N GLY A 9 14.92 -12.07 -13.53
CA GLY A 9 14.12 -13.28 -13.72
C GLY A 9 12.66 -13.18 -13.26
N TYR A 10 11.72 -13.01 -14.19
CA TYR A 10 10.29 -12.98 -13.94
C TYR A 10 9.85 -14.10 -12.97
N ASN A 11 9.59 -13.72 -11.72
CA ASN A 11 9.11 -14.63 -10.68
C ASN A 11 7.60 -14.45 -10.57
N LYS A 12 6.86 -15.33 -11.25
CA LYS A 12 5.39 -15.33 -11.34
C LYS A 12 4.72 -15.34 -9.96
N GLU A 13 5.30 -16.03 -8.99
CA GLU A 13 4.75 -16.07 -7.62
C GLU A 13 4.91 -14.71 -6.94
N LYS A 14 6.09 -14.09 -7.03
CA LYS A 14 6.34 -12.74 -6.49
C LYS A 14 5.42 -11.69 -7.10
N ALA A 15 5.16 -11.77 -8.40
CA ALA A 15 4.22 -10.88 -9.06
C ALA A 15 2.78 -11.07 -8.55
N LYS A 16 2.34 -12.31 -8.34
CA LYS A 16 1.03 -12.63 -7.77
C LYS A 16 0.87 -12.05 -6.35
N TYR A 17 1.87 -12.26 -5.48
CA TYR A 17 1.86 -11.70 -4.12
C TYR A 17 1.81 -10.17 -4.11
N GLN A 18 2.51 -9.50 -5.04
CA GLN A 18 2.45 -8.05 -5.16
C GLN A 18 1.06 -7.55 -5.55
N VAL A 19 0.38 -8.25 -6.48
CA VAL A 19 -0.98 -7.91 -6.91
C VAL A 19 -2.00 -8.16 -5.79
N GLU A 20 -1.86 -9.26 -5.05
CA GLU A 20 -2.70 -9.52 -3.86
C GLU A 20 -2.57 -8.38 -2.83
N GLY A 21 -1.36 -7.85 -2.64
CA GLY A 21 -1.13 -6.67 -1.79
C GLY A 21 -1.93 -5.43 -2.23
N ILE A 22 -2.09 -5.20 -3.53
CA ILE A 22 -2.86 -4.06 -4.06
C ILE A 22 -4.34 -4.19 -3.66
N TYR A 23 -4.92 -5.39 -3.80
CA TYR A 23 -6.31 -5.65 -3.43
C TYR A 23 -6.60 -5.27 -1.98
N TYR A 24 -5.77 -5.74 -1.04
CA TYR A 24 -5.94 -5.43 0.39
C TYR A 24 -5.74 -3.95 0.71
N ILE A 25 -4.82 -3.27 0.02
CA ILE A 25 -4.61 -1.82 0.21
C ILE A 25 -5.84 -1.04 -0.24
N LEU A 26 -6.44 -1.42 -1.38
CA LEU A 26 -7.66 -0.78 -1.88
C LEU A 26 -8.84 -0.99 -0.93
N MET A 27 -9.04 -2.20 -0.39
CA MET A 27 -10.07 -2.45 0.63
C MET A 27 -9.88 -1.51 1.84
N LYS A 28 -8.65 -1.40 2.36
CA LYS A 28 -8.38 -0.51 3.50
C LYS A 28 -8.68 0.95 3.19
N ILE A 29 -8.38 1.42 1.96
CA ILE A 29 -8.70 2.78 1.53
C ILE A 29 -10.21 3.00 1.52
N PHE A 30 -10.98 2.07 0.94
CA PHE A 30 -12.44 2.18 0.87
C PHE A 30 -13.09 2.13 2.27
N ASP A 31 -12.67 1.19 3.11
CA ASP A 31 -13.18 1.04 4.47
C ASP A 31 -12.88 2.30 5.30
N TYR A 32 -11.67 2.85 5.19
CA TYR A 32 -11.28 4.06 5.89
C TYR A 32 -12.03 5.29 5.38
N ALA A 33 -12.19 5.43 4.06
CA ALA A 33 -12.95 6.51 3.44
C ALA A 33 -14.42 6.50 3.91
N ALA A 34 -15.07 5.33 3.87
CA ALA A 34 -16.45 5.17 4.32
C ALA A 34 -16.62 5.43 5.82
N SER A 35 -15.70 4.92 6.66
CA SER A 35 -15.79 5.07 8.12
C SER A 35 -15.56 6.50 8.60
N ASN A 36 -14.78 7.29 7.87
CA ASN A 36 -14.42 8.66 8.25
C ASN A 36 -15.16 9.72 7.41
N ASN A 37 -16.02 9.30 6.48
CA ASN A 37 -16.75 10.19 5.55
C ASN A 37 -15.82 11.15 4.79
N ILE A 38 -14.73 10.62 4.23
CA ILE A 38 -13.74 11.36 3.45
C ILE A 38 -13.59 10.76 2.04
N SER A 39 -12.94 11.49 1.15
CA SER A 39 -12.65 10.97 -0.19
C SER A 39 -11.64 9.81 -0.14
N THR A 40 -11.71 8.90 -1.12
CA THR A 40 -10.73 7.80 -1.25
C THR A 40 -9.31 8.31 -1.50
N LEU A 41 -9.17 9.46 -2.17
CA LEU A 41 -7.90 10.14 -2.37
C LEU A 41 -7.28 10.57 -1.04
N GLU A 42 -8.08 11.22 -0.20
CA GLU A 42 -7.66 11.66 1.13
C GLU A 42 -7.33 10.48 2.05
N ALA A 43 -8.19 9.46 2.07
CA ALA A 43 -7.94 8.22 2.79
C ALA A 43 -6.62 7.54 2.38
N ALA A 44 -6.32 7.51 1.07
CA ALA A 44 -5.08 6.94 0.56
C ALA A 44 -3.85 7.72 1.05
N ASN A 45 -3.90 9.06 1.02
CA ASN A 45 -2.82 9.90 1.54
C ASN A 45 -2.59 9.67 3.03
N LEU A 46 -3.66 9.69 3.84
CA LEU A 46 -3.58 9.47 5.29
C LEU A 46 -3.01 8.10 5.65
N LEU A 47 -3.43 7.04 4.94
CA LEU A 47 -2.89 5.69 5.16
C LEU A 47 -1.41 5.58 4.78
N ALA A 48 -0.98 6.28 3.72
CA ALA A 48 0.44 6.32 3.32
C ALA A 48 1.29 7.08 4.34
N GLU A 49 0.84 8.25 4.78
CA GLU A 49 1.49 9.05 5.81
C GLU A 49 1.64 8.27 7.12
N ARG A 50 0.56 7.61 7.58
CA ARG A 50 0.59 6.77 8.77
C ARG A 50 1.65 5.67 8.67
N ARG A 51 1.72 4.99 7.52
CA ARG A 51 2.72 3.92 7.29
C ARG A 51 4.15 4.47 7.34
N ILE A 52 4.39 5.67 6.84
CA ILE A 52 5.70 6.34 6.94
C ILE A 52 6.02 6.66 8.40
N GLN A 53 5.07 7.22 9.15
CA GLN A 53 5.24 7.56 10.56
C GLN A 53 5.51 6.32 11.43
N ASP A 54 4.79 5.24 11.19
CA ASP A 54 4.99 3.97 11.90
C ASP A 54 6.40 3.40 11.62
N TYR A 55 6.88 3.50 10.37
CA TYR A 55 8.25 3.12 10.02
C TYR A 55 9.30 3.99 10.71
N ILE A 56 9.11 5.31 10.74
CA ILE A 56 10.01 6.25 11.42
C ILE A 56 10.08 5.91 12.92
N LYS A 57 8.93 5.74 13.58
CA LYS A 57 8.87 5.39 15.01
C LYS A 57 9.61 4.10 15.32
N TRP A 58 9.46 3.07 14.49
CA TRP A 58 10.12 1.79 14.69
C TRP A 58 11.65 1.88 14.56
N ASN A 59 12.18 2.72 13.65
CA ASN A 59 13.63 2.88 13.47
C ASN A 59 14.29 3.81 14.51
N HIS A 60 13.51 4.56 15.28
CA HIS A 60 14.00 5.45 16.33
C HIS A 60 13.79 4.90 17.76
N GLN A 61 13.35 3.65 17.90
CA GLN A 61 13.35 2.87 19.15
C GLN A 61 14.56 1.94 19.22
#